data_AF-A0A5S3Y6R7-F1
#
_entry.id   AF-A0A5S3Y6R7-F1
#
_cell.length_a   1.000
_cell.length_b   1.000
_cell.length_c   1.000
_cell.angle_alpha   90.00
_cell.angle_beta   90.00
_cell.angle_gamma   90.00
#
_symmetry.space_group_name_H-M   'P 1'
#
loop_
_entity.id
_entity.type
_entity.pdbx_description
1 polymer ?
#
loop_
_entity_poly.entity_id
_entity_poly.type
_entity_poly.pdbx_seq_one_letter_code
_entity_poly.pdbx_strand_id
1 'polypeptide(L)'
;MRYYFCLVFFLFSTSSYASALLDVKPSNKTQFLALIKDKQGNYKVKEGSDAVCQNASFALIKEPTQGFRLGTLIDFSDLHNGTQVKKIPNYCVVSSKLKYFVNGIVRTKRYFRCDNEGDNGSTTEDLRFKDNADITYTLSKPDVSCVFEKQ
;
A
#
# COMPACT_ATOMS: atom_id res chain seq x y z
N MET A 1 -19.21 46.14 37.69
CA MET A 1 -19.03 45.72 36.29
C MET A 1 -17.97 44.62 36.28
N ARG A 2 -18.35 43.33 36.24
CA ARG A 2 -18.22 42.43 35.07
C ARG A 2 -17.03 42.79 34.17
N TYR A 3 -15.99 41.95 34.12
CA TYR A 3 -15.65 41.15 32.94
C TYR A 3 -14.74 39.97 33.32
N TYR A 4 -14.93 38.90 32.58
CA TYR A 4 -14.51 37.52 32.77
C TYR A 4 -13.09 37.25 32.22
N PHE A 5 -12.44 36.21 32.76
CA PHE A 5 -11.68 35.15 32.09
C PHE A 5 -10.88 35.49 30.80
N CYS A 6 -9.60 35.11 30.76
CA CYS A 6 -9.16 33.97 29.95
C CYS A 6 -7.65 33.71 30.07
N LEU A 7 -7.32 32.55 30.65
CA LEU A 7 -6.06 31.83 30.49
C LEU A 7 -5.75 31.63 29.00
N VAL A 8 -4.55 32.00 28.57
CA VAL A 8 -4.00 31.54 27.30
C VAL A 8 -2.74 30.74 27.59
N PHE A 9 -2.93 29.47 27.93
CA PHE A 9 -1.91 28.45 27.76
C PHE A 9 -1.80 28.18 26.26
N PHE A 10 -0.80 28.77 25.60
CA PHE A 10 -0.42 28.39 24.24
C PHE A 10 0.38 27.07 24.31
N LEU A 11 -0.33 25.96 24.50
CA LEU A 11 0.21 24.64 24.19
C LEU A 11 0.30 24.54 22.67
N PHE A 12 1.49 24.76 22.13
CA PHE A 12 1.84 24.31 20.79
C PHE A 12 1.89 22.78 20.80
N SER A 13 0.72 22.15 20.71
CA SER A 13 0.60 20.76 20.28
C SER A 13 0.90 20.70 18.79
N THR A 14 2.19 20.74 18.42
CA THR A 14 2.62 20.37 17.09
C THR A 14 2.41 18.87 16.94
N SER A 15 1.30 18.54 16.31
CA SER A 15 0.94 17.27 15.69
C SER A 15 2.14 16.38 15.34
N SER A 16 2.39 15.37 16.17
CA SER A 16 3.27 14.24 15.86
C SER A 16 2.53 13.23 14.97
N TYR A 17 2.16 13.65 13.76
CA TYR A 17 1.78 12.72 12.68
C TYR A 17 2.92 12.62 11.69
N ALA A 18 4.06 12.10 12.14
CA ALA A 18 5.13 11.72 11.24
C ALA A 18 5.80 10.45 11.76
N SER A 19 5.81 9.43 10.91
CA SER A 19 6.67 8.25 10.96
C SER A 19 6.14 6.95 11.58
N ALA A 20 4.94 6.51 11.19
CA ALA A 20 4.61 5.08 11.26
C ALA A 20 5.40 4.20 10.25
N LEU A 21 6.22 4.82 9.37
CA LEU A 21 7.07 4.12 8.39
C LEU A 21 8.52 3.91 8.84
N LEU A 22 8.95 4.45 9.99
CA LEU A 22 10.37 4.41 10.39
C LEU A 22 10.82 3.12 11.09
N ASP A 23 9.90 2.25 11.52
CA ASP A 23 10.28 1.09 12.38
C ASP A 23 10.05 -0.28 11.74
N VAL A 24 9.81 -0.33 10.42
CA VAL A 24 9.62 -1.62 9.73
C VAL A 24 10.91 -2.03 9.05
N LYS A 25 11.50 -3.13 9.53
CA LYS A 25 12.74 -3.70 9.00
C LYS A 25 12.61 -4.01 7.49
N PRO A 26 13.57 -3.56 6.65
CA PRO A 26 13.59 -3.92 5.23
C PRO A 26 13.80 -5.42 5.05
N SER A 27 13.32 -5.94 3.92
CA SER A 27 13.50 -7.33 3.50
C SER A 27 13.93 -7.38 2.04
N ASN A 28 13.97 -8.58 1.46
CA ASN A 28 14.25 -8.82 0.05
C ASN A 28 13.14 -9.68 -0.58
N LYS A 29 13.14 -9.76 -1.92
CA LYS A 29 12.12 -10.50 -2.68
C LYS A 29 11.98 -11.95 -2.22
N THR A 30 13.08 -12.66 -1.96
CA THR A 30 13.05 -14.08 -1.57
C THR A 30 12.38 -14.29 -0.21
N GLN A 31 12.77 -13.49 0.79
CA GLN A 31 12.15 -13.52 2.12
C GLN A 31 10.68 -13.11 2.06
N PHE A 32 10.34 -12.11 1.26
CA PHE A 32 8.97 -11.68 1.06
C PHE A 32 8.10 -12.75 0.36
N LEU A 33 8.65 -13.49 -0.60
CA LEU A 33 7.95 -14.63 -1.21
C LEU A 33 7.67 -15.75 -0.20
N ALA A 34 8.57 -16.00 0.74
CA ALA A 34 8.32 -16.95 1.83
C ALA A 34 7.16 -16.46 2.73
N LEU A 35 7.14 -15.16 3.05
CA LEU A 35 6.04 -14.54 3.79
C LEU A 35 4.70 -14.68 3.05
N ILE A 36 4.65 -14.43 1.73
CA ILE A 36 3.43 -14.63 0.94
C ILE A 36 2.95 -16.07 1.06
N LYS A 37 3.84 -17.05 0.93
CA LYS A 37 3.46 -18.47 1.00
C LYS A 37 2.82 -18.85 2.33
N ASP A 38 3.35 -18.32 3.44
CA ASP A 38 2.80 -18.50 4.80
C ASP A 38 1.42 -17.84 4.97
N LYS A 39 1.24 -16.65 4.38
CA LYS A 39 0.03 -15.84 4.57
C LYS A 39 -1.11 -16.15 3.60
N GLN A 40 -0.98 -17.16 2.73
CA GLN A 40 -2.07 -17.63 1.89
C GLN A 40 -3.33 -18.01 2.69
N GLY A 41 -4.49 -17.82 2.07
CA GLY A 41 -5.78 -18.12 2.68
C GLY A 41 -6.89 -17.22 2.19
N ASN A 42 -8.07 -17.41 2.77
CA ASN A 42 -9.22 -16.54 2.53
C ASN A 42 -9.28 -15.47 3.61
N TYR A 43 -9.67 -14.27 3.20
CA TYR A 43 -9.79 -13.11 4.06
C TYR A 43 -11.15 -12.47 3.85
N LYS A 44 -11.75 -11.98 4.94
CA LYS A 44 -12.95 -11.15 4.87
C LYS A 44 -12.58 -9.69 5.07
N VAL A 45 -13.31 -8.79 4.41
CA VAL A 45 -13.18 -7.37 4.70
C VAL A 45 -13.72 -7.10 6.10
N LYS A 46 -12.91 -6.41 6.90
CA LYS A 46 -13.25 -5.93 8.25
C LYS A 46 -13.55 -4.43 8.22
N GLU A 47 -12.77 -3.68 7.44
CA GLU A 47 -12.92 -2.24 7.27
C GLU A 47 -12.64 -1.83 5.82
N GLY A 48 -13.28 -0.75 5.38
CA GLY A 48 -13.22 -0.23 4.01
C GLY A 48 -14.49 -0.52 3.22
N SER A 49 -14.90 0.44 2.38
CA SER A 49 -16.13 0.36 1.57
C SER A 49 -15.88 0.51 0.07
N ASP A 50 -14.64 0.77 -0.33
CA ASP A 50 -14.25 0.84 -1.74
C ASP A 50 -14.43 -0.53 -2.42
N ALA A 51 -14.64 -0.54 -3.74
CA ALA A 51 -14.79 -1.77 -4.50
C ALA A 51 -13.57 -2.71 -4.37
N VAL A 52 -12.38 -2.16 -4.07
CA VAL A 52 -11.16 -2.91 -3.76
C VAL A 52 -11.23 -3.64 -2.41
N CYS A 53 -12.01 -3.12 -1.45
CA CYS A 53 -12.18 -3.67 -0.10
C CYS A 53 -13.31 -4.71 -0.06
N GLN A 54 -13.11 -5.85 -0.71
CA GLN A 54 -14.08 -6.96 -0.69
C GLN A 54 -13.46 -8.23 -0.10
N ASN A 55 -14.30 -9.20 0.30
CA ASN A 55 -13.81 -10.53 0.67
C ASN A 55 -12.89 -11.06 -0.43
N ALA A 56 -11.72 -11.55 -0.01
CA ALA A 56 -10.59 -11.72 -0.90
C ALA A 56 -9.85 -13.01 -0.58
N SER A 57 -9.44 -13.73 -1.62
CA SER A 57 -8.44 -14.79 -1.47
C SER A 57 -7.05 -14.16 -1.61
N PHE A 58 -6.16 -14.47 -0.68
CA PHE A 58 -4.74 -14.13 -0.78
C PHE A 58 -3.98 -15.33 -1.35
N ALA A 59 -3.50 -15.19 -2.59
CA ALA A 59 -2.96 -16.30 -3.35
C ALA A 59 -1.64 -15.94 -4.04
N LEU A 60 -0.71 -16.89 -4.05
CA LEU A 60 0.54 -16.79 -4.81
C LEU A 60 0.26 -16.98 -6.30
N ILE A 61 0.83 -16.10 -7.14
CA ILE A 61 0.93 -16.32 -8.59
C ILE A 61 2.31 -16.90 -8.89
N LYS A 62 2.36 -18.05 -9.56
CA LYS A 62 3.61 -18.71 -9.93
C LYS A 62 4.05 -18.43 -11.37
N GLU A 63 3.11 -18.26 -12.30
CA GLU A 63 3.36 -18.09 -13.74
C GLU A 63 2.43 -17.01 -14.33
N PRO A 64 2.86 -16.22 -15.34
CA PRO A 64 4.21 -16.15 -15.92
C PRO A 64 5.19 -15.31 -15.07
N THR A 65 4.73 -14.71 -13.97
CA THR A 65 5.54 -13.90 -13.05
C THR A 65 5.32 -14.34 -11.61
N GLN A 66 6.38 -14.32 -10.79
CA GLN A 66 6.28 -14.61 -9.36
C GLN A 66 5.71 -13.40 -8.62
N GLY A 67 4.56 -13.59 -7.99
CA GLY A 67 3.88 -12.54 -7.26
C GLY A 67 2.69 -13.04 -6.45
N PHE A 68 1.73 -12.16 -6.19
CA PHE A 68 0.52 -12.52 -5.46
C PHE A 68 -0.67 -11.63 -5.82
N ARG A 69 -1.86 -12.06 -5.41
CA ARG A 69 -3.08 -11.25 -5.42
C ARG A 69 -3.77 -11.30 -4.06
N LEU A 70 -4.47 -10.23 -3.74
CA LEU A 70 -5.48 -10.19 -2.70
C LEU A 70 -6.80 -9.84 -3.38
N GLY A 71 -7.64 -10.85 -3.61
CA GLY A 71 -8.86 -10.70 -4.41
C GLY A 71 -8.53 -10.46 -5.88
N THR A 72 -9.38 -9.72 -6.58
CA THR A 72 -9.26 -9.48 -8.03
C THR A 72 -8.61 -8.13 -8.37
N LEU A 73 -8.63 -7.17 -7.44
CA LEU A 73 -8.23 -5.78 -7.69
C LEU A 73 -6.88 -5.39 -7.08
N ILE A 74 -6.38 -6.14 -6.09
CA ILE A 74 -5.04 -5.91 -5.52
C ILE A 74 -4.07 -6.94 -6.11
N ASP A 75 -3.25 -6.48 -7.04
CA ASP A 75 -2.38 -7.34 -7.84
C ASP A 75 -0.91 -6.91 -7.75
N PHE A 76 -0.06 -7.81 -7.24
CA PHE A 76 1.39 -7.71 -7.20
C PHE A 76 2.04 -8.91 -7.92
N SER A 77 1.56 -9.21 -9.13
CA SER A 77 2.04 -10.28 -10.00
C SER A 77 3.49 -10.12 -10.45
N ASP A 78 3.93 -8.88 -10.69
CA ASP A 78 5.29 -8.56 -11.14
C ASP A 78 6.16 -8.06 -9.98
N LEU A 79 6.62 -8.99 -9.13
CA LEU A 79 7.58 -8.66 -8.09
C LEU A 79 8.98 -8.49 -8.70
N HIS A 80 9.40 -7.26 -8.90
CA HIS A 80 10.73 -6.91 -9.42
C HIS A 80 11.67 -6.35 -8.35
N ASN A 81 12.95 -6.26 -8.68
CA ASN A 81 13.93 -5.56 -7.86
C ASN A 81 14.32 -4.25 -8.52
N GLY A 82 14.60 -3.24 -7.70
CA GLY A 82 15.00 -1.92 -8.18
C GLY A 82 13.82 -1.11 -8.73
N THR A 83 14.12 -0.23 -9.70
CA THR A 83 13.13 0.60 -10.36
C THR A 83 13.00 0.12 -11.80
N GLN A 84 11.78 -0.24 -12.22
CA GLN A 84 11.48 -0.50 -13.61
C GLN A 84 10.82 0.71 -14.27
N VAL A 85 11.06 0.89 -15.56
CA VAL A 85 10.47 1.97 -16.35
C VAL A 85 9.98 1.38 -17.66
N LYS A 86 8.73 1.67 -18.03
CA LYS A 86 8.11 1.24 -19.28
C LYS A 86 7.32 2.40 -19.89
N LYS A 87 7.42 2.63 -21.20
CA LYS A 87 6.48 3.51 -21.91
C LYS A 87 5.24 2.69 -22.27
N ILE A 88 4.07 3.17 -21.87
CA ILE A 88 2.80 2.68 -22.37
C ILE A 88 2.49 3.49 -23.65
N PRO A 89 2.25 2.82 -24.79
CA PRO A 89 1.90 3.51 -26.03
C PRO A 89 0.69 4.41 -25.82
N ASN A 90 0.74 5.63 -26.36
CA ASN A 90 -0.33 6.63 -26.32
C ASN A 90 -0.83 6.97 -24.89
N TYR A 91 0.05 6.88 -23.89
CA TYR A 91 -0.27 7.17 -22.49
C TYR A 91 0.98 7.72 -21.77
N CYS A 92 1.35 7.19 -20.61
CA CYS A 92 2.50 7.67 -19.83
C CYS A 92 3.75 6.80 -19.96
N VAL A 93 4.91 7.38 -19.65
CA VAL A 93 6.02 6.59 -19.12
C VAL A 93 5.68 6.26 -17.67
N VAL A 94 5.72 4.97 -17.34
CA VAL A 94 5.42 4.46 -16.00
C VAL A 94 6.69 3.92 -15.39
N SER A 95 7.10 4.51 -14.27
CA SER A 95 8.13 3.95 -13.40
C SER A 95 7.47 3.23 -12.23
N SER A 96 7.92 2.02 -11.91
CA SER A 96 7.45 1.23 -10.79
C SER A 96 8.63 0.87 -9.89
N LYS A 97 8.48 1.12 -8.58
CA LYS A 97 9.47 0.77 -7.57
C LYS A 97 8.81 -0.03 -6.45
N LEU A 98 9.40 -1.18 -6.13
CA LEU A 98 8.98 -2.02 -5.01
C LEU A 98 9.97 -1.88 -3.85
N LYS A 99 9.43 -1.82 -2.64
CA LYS A 99 10.18 -1.93 -1.38
C LYS A 99 9.60 -3.08 -0.58
N TYR A 100 10.44 -4.05 -0.27
CA TYR A 100 10.07 -5.22 0.53
C TYR A 100 10.38 -4.97 1.99
N PHE A 101 9.48 -5.42 2.85
CA PHE A 101 9.62 -5.35 4.29
C PHE A 101 9.31 -6.72 4.89
N VAL A 102 9.76 -6.96 6.12
CA VAL A 102 9.54 -8.24 6.80
C VAL A 102 8.06 -8.56 7.03
N ASN A 103 7.19 -7.54 6.99
CA ASN A 103 5.76 -7.66 7.20
C ASN A 103 4.94 -7.14 6.01
N GLY A 104 5.52 -6.91 4.83
CA GLY A 104 4.73 -6.30 3.76
C GLY A 104 5.53 -5.76 2.59
N ILE A 105 4.84 -5.03 1.72
CA ILE A 105 5.38 -4.49 0.49
C ILE A 105 4.77 -3.13 0.19
N VAL A 106 5.60 -2.24 -0.33
CA VAL A 106 5.18 -0.95 -0.87
C VAL A 106 5.51 -0.88 -2.35
N ARG A 107 4.53 -0.53 -3.18
CA ARG A 107 4.72 -0.21 -4.59
C ARG A 107 4.42 1.26 -4.83
N THR A 108 5.39 1.98 -5.39
CA THR A 108 5.15 3.33 -5.91
C THR A 108 5.21 3.29 -7.43
N LYS A 109 4.13 3.71 -8.08
CA LYS A 109 4.08 3.96 -9.52
C LYS A 109 4.15 5.47 -9.76
N ARG A 110 4.99 5.89 -10.70
CA ARG A 110 5.08 7.27 -11.18
C ARG A 110 4.74 7.31 -12.65
N TYR A 111 3.81 8.18 -12.99
CA TYR A 111 3.34 8.45 -14.34
C TYR A 111 3.92 9.81 -14.74
N PHE A 112 4.74 9.82 -15.78
CA PHE A 112 5.41 11.02 -16.27
C PHE A 112 5.56 10.96 -17.78
N ARG A 113 5.75 12.12 -18.43
CA ARG A 113 5.78 12.22 -19.90
C ARG A 113 4.53 11.56 -20.52
N CYS A 114 3.39 11.87 -19.92
CA CYS A 114 2.08 11.49 -20.39
C CYS A 114 1.66 12.36 -21.57
N ASP A 115 0.86 11.78 -22.47
CA ASP A 115 0.32 12.51 -23.61
C ASP A 115 -0.68 13.59 -23.17
N ASN A 116 -1.42 13.33 -22.09
CA ASN A 116 -2.18 14.35 -21.35
C ASN A 116 -1.46 14.69 -20.03
N GLU A 117 -1.20 15.97 -19.80
CA GLU A 117 -0.48 16.40 -18.59
C GLU A 117 -1.22 16.08 -17.29
N GLY A 118 -2.55 16.01 -17.31
CA GLY A 118 -3.37 15.66 -16.15
C GLY A 118 -3.17 14.24 -15.64
N ASP A 119 -2.62 13.35 -16.47
CA ASP A 119 -2.34 11.96 -16.10
C ASP A 119 -0.98 11.79 -15.39
N ASN A 120 -0.17 12.85 -15.35
CA ASN A 120 1.07 12.82 -14.58
C ASN A 120 0.76 12.71 -13.08
N GLY A 121 1.57 11.93 -12.37
CA GLY A 121 1.40 11.80 -10.94
C GLY A 121 2.08 10.57 -10.36
N SER A 122 1.69 10.23 -9.14
CA SER A 122 2.17 9.03 -8.48
C SER A 122 1.09 8.40 -7.62
N THR A 123 1.08 7.08 -7.64
CA THR A 123 0.27 6.26 -6.75
C THR A 123 1.19 5.42 -5.89
N THR A 124 0.83 5.25 -4.61
CA THR A 124 1.53 4.35 -3.69
C THR A 124 0.53 3.36 -3.15
N GLU A 125 0.86 2.09 -3.29
CA GLU A 125 0.16 0.96 -2.69
C GLU A 125 1.02 0.43 -1.54
N ASP A 126 0.43 0.28 -0.36
CA ASP A 126 1.09 -0.31 0.81
C ASP A 126 0.23 -1.47 1.30
N LEU A 127 0.82 -2.67 1.34
CA LEU A 127 0.20 -3.87 1.90
C LEU A 127 1.03 -4.38 3.07
N ARG A 128 0.43 -4.52 4.24
CA ARG A 128 1.06 -5.02 5.46
C ARG A 128 0.30 -6.19 6.07
N PHE A 129 1.05 -7.15 6.56
CA PHE A 129 0.58 -8.18 7.48
C PHE A 129 0.76 -7.66 8.92
N LYS A 130 -0.28 -7.79 9.72
CA LYS A 130 -0.29 -7.48 11.15
C LYS A 130 -0.08 -8.75 11.96
N ASP A 131 0.26 -8.60 13.23
CA ASP A 131 0.58 -9.72 14.12
C ASP A 131 -0.63 -10.64 14.37
N ASN A 132 -1.85 -10.10 14.32
CA ASN A 132 -3.11 -10.84 14.40
C ASN A 132 -3.51 -11.53 13.09
N ALA A 133 -2.58 -11.65 12.14
CA ALA A 133 -2.78 -12.17 10.79
C ALA A 133 -3.66 -11.32 9.86
N ASP A 134 -4.12 -10.13 10.29
CA ASP A 134 -4.84 -9.22 9.41
C ASP A 134 -3.93 -8.67 8.30
N ILE A 135 -4.53 -8.32 7.17
CA ILE A 135 -3.87 -7.56 6.10
C ILE A 135 -4.45 -6.15 6.09
N THR A 136 -3.58 -5.15 6.10
CA THR A 136 -3.96 -3.76 5.79
C THR A 136 -3.48 -3.40 4.39
N TYR A 137 -4.35 -2.81 3.58
CA TYR A 137 -4.01 -2.28 2.27
C TYR A 137 -4.39 -0.81 2.17
N THR A 138 -3.49 0.02 1.65
CA THR A 138 -3.80 1.41 1.32
C THR A 138 -3.36 1.76 -0.09
N LEU A 139 -4.13 2.59 -0.78
CA LEU A 139 -3.77 3.22 -2.05
C LEU A 139 -3.85 4.73 -1.87
N SER A 140 -2.83 5.47 -2.29
CA SER A 140 -2.79 6.92 -2.07
C SER A 140 -3.70 7.75 -2.98
N LYS A 141 -4.02 7.22 -4.17
CA LYS A 141 -4.82 7.90 -5.22
C LYS A 141 -5.52 6.85 -6.10
N PRO A 142 -6.87 6.76 -6.09
CA PRO A 142 -7.75 7.37 -5.09
C PRO A 142 -7.37 6.91 -3.67
N ASP A 143 -7.76 7.67 -2.65
CA ASP A 143 -7.50 7.30 -1.26
C ASP A 143 -8.37 6.10 -0.88
N VAL A 144 -7.72 4.95 -0.68
CA VAL A 144 -8.38 3.70 -0.30
C VAL A 144 -7.67 3.16 0.92
N SER A 145 -8.44 2.66 1.88
CA SER A 145 -7.96 1.94 3.04
C SER A 145 -8.84 0.73 3.30
N CYS A 146 -8.24 -0.46 3.30
CA CYS A 146 -8.92 -1.72 3.58
C CYS A 146 -8.21 -2.44 4.72
N VAL A 147 -8.99 -3.09 5.58
CA VAL A 147 -8.50 -4.06 6.56
C VAL A 147 -9.18 -5.39 6.29
N PHE A 148 -8.39 -6.45 6.21
CA PHE A 148 -8.86 -7.80 5.93
C PHE A 148 -8.47 -8.74 7.06
N GLU A 149 -9.42 -9.53 7.55
CA GLU A 149 -9.24 -10.51 8.61
C GLU A 149 -9.14 -11.92 8.03
N LYS A 150 -8.11 -12.67 8.45
CA LYS A 150 -7.92 -14.05 8.02
C LYS A 150 -9.03 -14.96 8.55
N GLN A 151 -9.54 -15.85 7.70
CA GLN A 151 -10.60 -16.81 8.04
C GLN A 151 -10.05 -18.21 8.35
#